data_AF-A0A352AXC2-F1
#
_entry.id   AF-A0A352AXC2-F1
#
_cell.length_a   1.000
_cell.length_b   1.000
_cell.length_c   1.000
_cell.angle_alpha   90.00
_cell.angle_beta   90.00
_cell.angle_gamma   90.00
#
_symmetry.space_group_name_H-M   'P 1'
#
loop_
_entity.id
_entity.type
_entity.pdbx_description
1 polymer ?
#
loop_
_entity_poly.entity_id
_entity_poly.type
_entity_poly.pdbx_seq_one_letter_code
_entity_poly.pdbx_strand_id
1 'polypeptide(L)'
;MRFPRTLSTYTLIGANAVPLLGVLFLSWSLTEVLLIFWAETAIVGFFTFWKVIYSKKVDDQERKTIEQLKESNPEKYNNVKPGNTTKIFLSFFFPLHFGGFMVGHAFFLVLLFGDVGTPLSDIVLKGVLFSLATLFVSHVFSFFTNYIGKKEYLLYSPQQLMVQPYKRVVIMHIAVLLGGIFAVALGTSIYALIILIIGKIVVDLFSHAQEHKDATQPLLT
;
A
#
# COMPACT_ATOMS: atom_id res chain seq x y z
N MET A 1 -23.68 -2.02 -6.47
CA MET A 1 -23.17 -2.47 -7.79
C MET A 1 -21.68 -2.80 -7.65
N ARG A 2 -21.30 -4.09 -7.72
CA ARG A 2 -19.89 -4.52 -7.77
C ARG A 2 -19.37 -4.18 -9.16
N PHE A 3 -18.40 -3.27 -9.28
CA PHE A 3 -17.68 -3.12 -10.56
C PHE A 3 -17.00 -4.46 -10.87
N PRO A 4 -17.00 -4.91 -12.14
CA PRO A 4 -16.37 -6.16 -12.51
C PRO A 4 -14.88 -6.13 -12.14
N ARG A 5 -14.37 -7.31 -11.76
CA ARG A 5 -12.99 -7.67 -11.34
C ARG A 5 -11.86 -7.13 -12.23
N THR A 6 -12.22 -6.52 -13.33
CA THR A 6 -11.40 -6.01 -14.42
C THR A 6 -10.95 -4.57 -14.19
N LEU A 7 -11.78 -3.67 -13.65
CA LEU A 7 -11.45 -2.24 -13.60
C LEU A 7 -10.31 -1.91 -12.64
N SER A 8 -10.30 -2.49 -11.42
CA SER A 8 -9.19 -2.30 -10.47
C SER A 8 -7.87 -2.86 -10.98
N THR A 9 -7.96 -4.01 -11.68
CA THR A 9 -6.82 -4.70 -12.30
C THR A 9 -6.26 -3.91 -13.47
N TYR A 10 -7.12 -3.30 -14.30
CA TYR A 10 -6.69 -2.41 -15.38
C TYR A 10 -6.07 -1.12 -14.86
N THR A 11 -6.60 -0.51 -13.79
CA THR A 11 -5.94 0.64 -13.14
C THR A 11 -4.60 0.27 -12.52
N LEU A 12 -4.46 -0.94 -11.98
CA LEU A 12 -3.21 -1.45 -11.40
C LEU A 12 -2.16 -1.67 -12.51
N ILE A 13 -2.55 -2.32 -13.60
CA ILE A 13 -1.69 -2.56 -14.75
C ILE A 13 -1.29 -1.23 -15.41
N GLY A 14 -2.24 -0.30 -15.58
CA GLY A 14 -1.97 1.01 -16.14
C GLY A 14 -1.04 1.86 -15.29
N ALA A 15 -1.24 1.88 -13.97
CA ALA A 15 -0.36 2.53 -13.01
C ALA A 15 1.08 1.99 -13.08
N ASN A 16 1.22 0.67 -13.18
CA ASN A 16 2.52 0.00 -13.24
C ASN A 16 3.18 0.04 -14.63
N ALA A 17 2.44 0.39 -15.68
CA ALA A 17 3.01 0.66 -16.99
C ALA A 17 3.80 1.98 -17.04
N VAL A 18 3.52 2.92 -16.14
CA VAL A 18 4.18 4.24 -16.14
C VAL A 18 5.70 4.12 -15.93
N PRO A 19 6.22 3.39 -14.93
CA PRO A 19 7.66 3.13 -14.83
C PRO A 19 8.27 2.46 -16.06
N LEU A 20 7.54 1.53 -16.69
CA LEU A 20 8.01 0.85 -17.90
C LEU A 20 8.14 1.82 -19.07
N LEU A 21 7.13 2.67 -19.29
CA LEU A 21 7.18 3.72 -20.30
C LEU A 21 8.27 4.75 -19.99
N GLY A 22 8.48 5.06 -18.72
CA GLY A 22 9.57 5.93 -18.27
C GLY A 22 10.95 5.39 -18.64
N VAL A 23 11.20 4.10 -18.43
CA VAL A 23 12.46 3.45 -18.84
C VAL A 23 12.61 3.42 -20.36
N LEU A 24 11.55 3.07 -21.10
CA LEU A 24 11.61 2.89 -22.56
C LEU A 24 11.72 4.20 -23.35
N PHE A 25 11.02 5.26 -22.91
CA PHE A 25 10.86 6.49 -23.69
C PHE A 25 11.49 7.73 -23.04
N LEU A 26 11.68 7.71 -21.72
CA LEU A 26 12.21 8.85 -20.95
C LEU A 26 13.56 8.54 -20.29
N SER A 27 14.17 7.39 -20.63
CA SER A 27 15.46 6.93 -20.11
C SER A 27 15.56 6.98 -18.58
N TRP A 28 14.47 6.66 -17.88
CA TRP A 28 14.49 6.62 -16.42
C TRP A 28 15.52 5.61 -15.92
N SER A 29 16.30 6.04 -14.92
CA SER A 29 17.30 5.21 -14.29
C SER A 29 16.70 4.35 -13.18
N LEU A 30 17.53 3.49 -12.59
CA LEU A 30 17.17 2.68 -11.42
C LEU A 30 16.60 3.56 -10.29
N THR A 31 17.19 4.74 -10.04
CA THR A 31 16.76 5.64 -8.95
C THR A 31 15.32 6.09 -9.15
N GLU A 32 14.92 6.55 -10.34
CA GLU A 32 13.55 6.98 -10.59
C GLU A 32 12.56 5.83 -10.45
N VAL A 33 12.91 4.64 -10.93
CA VAL A 33 12.04 3.47 -10.81
C VAL A 33 11.83 3.08 -9.35
N LEU A 34 12.90 3.00 -8.57
CA LEU A 34 12.83 2.69 -7.14
C LEU A 34 12.08 3.77 -6.35
N LEU A 35 12.29 5.04 -6.69
CA LEU A 35 11.58 6.17 -6.07
C LEU A 35 10.07 6.10 -6.33
N ILE A 36 9.65 5.75 -7.55
CA ILE A 36 8.22 5.58 -7.87
C ILE A 36 7.63 4.40 -7.09
N PHE A 37 8.32 3.26 -6.99
CA PHE A 37 7.84 2.12 -6.22
C PHE A 37 7.74 2.42 -4.71
N TRP A 38 8.72 3.13 -4.17
CA TRP A 38 8.68 3.61 -2.80
C TRP A 38 7.51 4.58 -2.58
N ALA A 39 7.32 5.54 -3.48
CA ALA A 39 6.25 6.53 -3.36
C ALA A 39 4.85 5.94 -3.58
N GLU A 40 4.68 4.92 -4.43
CA GLU A 40 3.42 4.17 -4.56
C GLU A 40 2.99 3.61 -3.19
N THR A 41 3.95 3.07 -2.44
CA THR A 41 3.69 2.54 -1.10
C THR A 41 3.31 3.64 -0.12
N ALA A 42 3.96 4.81 -0.19
CA ALA A 42 3.59 5.98 0.62
C ALA A 42 2.15 6.41 0.34
N ILE A 43 1.73 6.40 -0.94
CA ILE A 43 0.36 6.72 -1.36
C ILE A 43 -0.63 5.71 -0.78
N VAL A 44 -0.34 4.40 -0.85
CA VAL A 44 -1.19 3.36 -0.24
C VAL A 44 -1.34 3.59 1.28
N GLY A 45 -0.25 3.93 1.98
CA GLY A 45 -0.27 4.29 3.39
C GLY A 45 -1.15 5.51 3.67
N PHE A 46 -0.98 6.58 2.89
CA PHE A 46 -1.77 7.80 3.00
C PHE A 46 -3.27 7.55 2.89
N PHE A 47 -3.72 6.79 1.89
CA PHE A 47 -5.14 6.48 1.76
C PHE A 47 -5.63 5.53 2.85
N THR A 48 -4.79 4.60 3.31
CA THR A 48 -5.14 3.72 4.44
C THR A 48 -5.38 4.50 5.72
N PHE A 49 -4.55 5.51 6.00
CA PHE A 49 -4.76 6.41 7.13
C PHE A 49 -6.14 7.07 7.08
N TRP A 50 -6.53 7.61 5.93
CA TRP A 50 -7.88 8.17 5.77
C TRP A 50 -8.97 7.12 5.92
N LYS A 51 -8.78 5.89 5.42
CA LYS A 51 -9.72 4.80 5.65
C LYS A 51 -9.88 4.50 7.15
N VAL A 52 -8.80 4.51 7.95
CA VAL A 52 -8.89 4.33 9.40
C VAL A 52 -9.74 5.43 10.04
N ILE A 53 -9.55 6.69 9.63
CA ILE A 53 -10.33 7.84 10.12
C ILE A 53 -11.81 7.74 9.76
N TYR A 54 -12.15 7.23 8.58
CA TYR A 54 -13.55 7.15 8.13
C TYR A 54 -14.24 5.83 8.47
N SER A 55 -13.50 4.82 8.92
CA SER A 55 -14.06 3.53 9.31
C SER A 55 -15.09 3.69 10.44
N LYS A 56 -16.19 2.96 10.30
CA LYS A 56 -17.29 2.85 11.27
C LYS A 56 -17.49 1.42 11.77
N LYS A 57 -16.80 0.44 11.20
CA LYS A 57 -16.91 -0.95 11.67
C LYS A 57 -16.14 -1.09 12.98
N VAL A 58 -16.81 -1.64 13.98
CA VAL A 58 -16.20 -2.10 15.22
C VAL A 58 -15.74 -3.54 15.01
N ASP A 59 -14.57 -3.89 15.53
CA ASP A 59 -14.06 -5.25 15.47
C ASP A 59 -14.86 -6.19 16.40
N ASP A 60 -15.19 -7.39 15.92
CA ASP A 60 -16.02 -8.34 16.69
C ASP A 60 -15.31 -8.81 17.96
N GLN A 61 -13.98 -8.95 17.92
CA GLN A 61 -13.20 -9.34 19.08
C GLN A 61 -13.17 -8.19 20.10
N GLU A 62 -12.96 -6.95 19.65
CA GLU A 62 -13.02 -5.76 20.50
C GLU A 62 -14.38 -5.66 21.21
N ARG A 63 -15.48 -5.90 20.47
CA ARG A 63 -16.83 -5.87 21.02
C ARG A 63 -17.00 -6.90 22.13
N LYS A 64 -16.63 -8.16 21.87
CA LYS A 64 -16.70 -9.25 22.87
C LYS A 64 -15.86 -8.95 24.11
N THR A 65 -14.64 -8.44 23.94
CA THR A 65 -13.77 -8.07 25.06
C THR A 65 -14.38 -6.96 25.91
N ILE A 66 -14.97 -5.92 25.30
CA ILE A 66 -15.60 -4.83 26.05
C ILE A 66 -16.87 -5.30 26.77
N GLU A 67 -17.67 -6.18 26.16
CA GLU A 67 -18.84 -6.79 26.80
C GLU A 67 -18.43 -7.61 28.04
N GLN A 68 -17.41 -8.46 27.92
CA GLN A 68 -16.86 -9.22 29.05
C GLN A 68 -16.30 -8.32 30.18
N LEU A 69 -15.63 -7.23 29.81
CA LEU A 69 -15.12 -6.26 30.80
C LEU A 69 -16.28 -5.59 31.55
N LYS A 70 -17.35 -5.21 30.84
CA LYS A 70 -18.55 -4.62 31.44
C LYS A 70 -19.24 -5.58 32.40
N GLU A 71 -19.31 -6.86 32.07
CA GLU A 71 -19.84 -7.90 32.97
C GLU A 71 -18.97 -8.07 34.21
N SER A 72 -17.65 -8.01 34.08
CA SER A 72 -16.72 -8.21 35.20
C SER A 72 -16.69 -7.06 36.21
N ASN A 73 -16.81 -5.81 35.75
CA ASN A 73 -16.80 -4.63 36.61
C ASN A 73 -17.61 -3.48 35.95
N PRO A 74 -18.92 -3.45 36.17
CA PRO A 74 -19.79 -2.45 35.56
C PRO A 74 -19.40 -1.02 35.92
N GLU A 75 -19.05 -0.75 37.19
CA GLU A 75 -18.70 0.61 37.64
C GLU A 75 -17.52 1.19 36.86
N LYS A 76 -16.52 0.37 36.54
CA LYS A 76 -15.32 0.80 35.82
C LYS A 76 -15.52 0.92 34.31
N TYR A 77 -16.29 0.01 33.69
CA TYR A 77 -16.27 -0.16 32.23
C TYR A 77 -17.56 0.25 31.51
N ASN A 78 -18.64 0.62 32.22
CA ASN A 78 -19.93 0.95 31.60
C ASN A 78 -19.82 2.07 30.53
N ASN A 79 -18.98 3.08 30.79
CA ASN A 79 -18.76 4.22 29.89
C ASN A 79 -17.87 3.94 28.68
N VAL A 80 -17.23 2.77 28.62
CA VAL A 80 -16.34 2.41 27.50
C VAL A 80 -17.20 2.03 26.28
N LYS A 81 -17.00 2.79 25.19
CA LYS A 81 -17.66 2.53 23.91
C LYS A 81 -16.69 1.80 22.97
N PRO A 82 -17.06 0.63 22.43
CA PRO A 82 -16.23 -0.08 21.47
C PRO A 82 -16.01 0.76 20.20
N GLY A 83 -14.82 0.65 19.60
CA GLY A 83 -14.41 1.30 18.36
C GLY A 83 -13.77 2.68 18.54
N ASN A 84 -14.32 3.56 19.39
CA ASN A 84 -13.83 4.94 19.49
C ASN A 84 -12.40 5.03 20.03
N THR A 85 -12.12 4.37 21.16
CA THR A 85 -10.79 4.40 21.78
C THR A 85 -9.74 3.81 20.84
N THR A 86 -10.04 2.64 20.27
CA THR A 86 -9.13 1.93 19.36
C THR A 86 -8.86 2.74 18.10
N LYS A 87 -9.90 3.36 17.52
CA LYS A 87 -9.75 4.22 16.35
C LYS A 87 -8.87 5.44 16.61
N ILE A 88 -9.02 6.11 17.75
CA ILE A 88 -8.18 7.26 18.11
C ILE A 88 -6.73 6.80 18.21
N PHE A 89 -6.46 5.75 18.98
CA PHE A 89 -5.12 5.19 19.12
C PHE A 89 -4.52 4.82 17.75
N LEU A 90 -5.24 4.07 16.93
CA LEU A 90 -4.76 3.63 15.61
C LEU A 90 -4.57 4.78 14.63
N SER A 91 -5.34 5.87 14.74
CA SER A 91 -5.14 7.05 13.89
C SER A 91 -3.81 7.74 14.17
N PHE A 92 -3.30 7.70 15.42
CA PHE A 92 -1.96 8.21 15.75
C PHE A 92 -0.86 7.17 15.51
N PHE A 93 -1.12 5.91 15.88
CA PHE A 93 -0.14 4.84 15.78
C PHE A 93 0.17 4.46 14.33
N PHE A 94 -0.83 4.41 13.45
CA PHE A 94 -0.63 3.97 12.08
C PHE A 94 0.36 4.85 11.29
N PRO A 95 0.24 6.19 11.25
CA PRO A 95 1.23 7.04 10.56
C PRO A 95 2.64 6.90 11.12
N LEU A 96 2.79 6.76 12.44
CA LEU A 96 4.10 6.59 13.08
C LEU A 96 4.74 5.24 12.71
N HIS A 97 3.97 4.16 12.84
CA HIS A 97 4.47 2.81 12.54
C HIS A 97 4.72 2.62 11.05
N PHE A 98 3.76 2.98 10.19
CA PHE A 98 3.90 2.89 8.74
C PHE A 98 4.98 3.85 8.23
N GLY A 99 5.07 5.06 8.77
CA GLY A 99 6.13 6.02 8.46
C GLY A 99 7.51 5.49 8.84
N GLY A 100 7.66 4.88 10.03
CA GLY A 100 8.90 4.22 10.45
C GLY A 100 9.32 3.10 9.49
N PHE A 101 8.37 2.27 9.06
CA PHE A 101 8.61 1.26 8.02
C PHE A 101 9.08 1.89 6.70
N MET A 102 8.44 2.98 6.25
CA MET A 102 8.80 3.68 5.01
C MET A 102 10.20 4.29 5.06
N VAL A 103 10.59 4.87 6.21
CA VAL A 103 11.94 5.39 6.44
C VAL A 103 12.96 4.26 6.43
N GLY A 104 12.68 3.15 7.12
CA GLY A 104 13.55 1.97 7.10
C GLY A 104 13.74 1.42 5.69
N HIS A 105 12.67 1.35 4.89
CA HIS A 105 12.80 0.92 3.50
C HIS A 105 13.61 1.91 2.64
N ALA A 106 13.36 3.21 2.77
CA ALA A 106 14.16 4.24 2.07
C ALA A 106 15.65 4.12 2.42
N PHE A 107 15.96 3.87 3.69
CA PHE A 107 17.31 3.61 4.15
C PHE A 107 17.95 2.42 3.43
N PHE A 108 17.24 1.28 3.30
CA PHE A 108 17.75 0.13 2.53
C PHE A 108 17.93 0.44 1.05
N LEU A 109 17.03 1.21 0.43
CA LEU A 109 17.18 1.60 -0.98
C LEU A 109 18.42 2.46 -1.19
N VAL A 110 18.66 3.45 -0.33
CA VAL A 110 19.86 4.29 -0.40
C VAL A 110 21.12 3.47 -0.10
N LEU A 111 21.09 2.62 0.92
CA LEU A 111 22.23 1.77 1.30
C LEU A 111 22.66 0.81 0.19
N LEU A 112 21.69 0.22 -0.53
CA LEU A 112 21.96 -0.80 -1.54
C LEU A 112 22.17 -0.23 -2.95
N PHE A 113 21.54 0.89 -3.28
CA PHE A 113 21.47 1.40 -4.65
C PHE A 113 21.93 2.85 -4.80
N GLY A 114 22.23 3.56 -3.70
CA GLY A 114 22.61 4.97 -3.73
C GLY A 114 23.85 5.27 -4.56
N ASP A 115 24.83 4.37 -4.56
CA ASP A 115 26.10 4.54 -5.31
C ASP A 115 26.02 4.06 -6.77
N VAL A 116 24.98 3.31 -7.13
CA VAL A 116 24.82 2.71 -8.47
C VAL A 116 23.75 3.44 -9.29
N GLY A 117 22.82 4.12 -8.62
CA GLY A 117 21.77 4.91 -9.25
C GLY A 117 22.25 6.29 -9.70
N THR A 118 21.35 7.03 -10.35
CA THR A 118 21.54 8.46 -10.56
C THR A 118 21.41 9.21 -9.22
N PRO A 119 22.23 10.26 -8.99
CA PRO A 119 22.05 11.13 -7.84
C PRO A 119 20.64 11.75 -7.81
N LEU A 120 20.08 11.95 -6.61
CA LEU A 120 18.76 12.55 -6.46
C LEU A 120 18.64 13.96 -7.09
N SER A 121 19.75 14.67 -7.22
CA SER A 121 19.82 15.99 -7.88
C SER A 121 19.54 15.93 -9.38
N ASP A 122 19.78 14.78 -10.00
CA ASP A 122 19.82 14.63 -11.46
C ASP A 122 18.56 13.92 -11.99
N ILE A 123 17.63 13.60 -11.09
CA ILE A 123 16.36 12.96 -11.41
C ILE A 123 15.54 13.83 -12.38
N VAL A 124 14.90 13.16 -13.35
CA VAL A 124 13.92 13.79 -14.24
C VAL A 124 12.62 14.12 -13.48
N LEU A 125 12.66 15.19 -12.68
CA LEU A 125 11.62 15.55 -11.71
C LEU A 125 10.22 15.65 -12.33
N LYS A 126 10.10 16.23 -13.52
CA LYS A 126 8.79 16.36 -14.21
C LYS A 126 8.15 15.00 -14.51
N GLY A 127 8.94 14.03 -14.96
CA GLY A 127 8.45 12.68 -15.27
C GLY A 127 8.02 11.95 -14.01
N VAL A 128 8.84 12.04 -12.96
CA VAL A 128 8.52 11.46 -11.64
C VAL A 128 7.25 12.07 -11.08
N LEU A 129 7.13 13.41 -11.04
CA LEU A 129 5.94 14.10 -10.54
C LEU A 129 4.68 13.75 -11.33
N PHE A 130 4.78 13.62 -12.66
CA PHE A 130 3.65 13.20 -13.49
C PHE A 130 3.17 11.77 -13.13
N SER A 131 4.11 10.86 -12.91
CA SER A 131 3.80 9.49 -12.47
C SER A 131 3.16 9.46 -11.09
N LEU A 132 3.74 10.19 -10.13
CA LEU A 132 3.18 10.33 -8.79
C LEU A 132 1.77 10.93 -8.82
N ALA A 133 1.54 11.96 -9.63
CA ALA A 133 0.23 12.56 -9.79
C ALA A 133 -0.78 11.55 -10.36
N THR A 134 -0.38 10.77 -11.38
CA THR A 134 -1.23 9.74 -11.99
C THR A 134 -1.59 8.65 -10.98
N LEU A 135 -0.60 8.15 -10.23
CA LEU A 135 -0.81 7.17 -9.16
C LEU A 135 -1.74 7.73 -8.07
N PHE A 136 -1.50 8.96 -7.65
CA PHE A 136 -2.30 9.61 -6.62
C PHE A 136 -3.75 9.80 -7.07
N VAL A 137 -3.98 10.33 -8.27
CA VAL A 137 -5.33 10.51 -8.84
C VAL A 137 -6.06 9.17 -8.96
N SER A 138 -5.38 8.10 -9.38
CA SER A 138 -5.96 6.75 -9.42
C SER A 138 -6.44 6.29 -8.04
N HIS A 139 -5.64 6.55 -7.00
CA HIS A 139 -6.02 6.22 -5.62
C HIS A 139 -7.13 7.12 -5.07
N VAL A 140 -7.13 8.42 -5.38
CA VAL A 140 -8.23 9.35 -5.06
C VAL A 140 -9.54 8.81 -5.64
N PHE A 141 -9.54 8.48 -6.93
CA PHE A 141 -10.72 7.94 -7.60
C PHE A 141 -11.20 6.65 -6.94
N SER A 142 -10.29 5.71 -6.65
CA SER A 142 -10.61 4.48 -5.93
C SER A 142 -11.18 4.74 -4.53
N PHE A 143 -10.61 5.69 -3.78
CA PHE A 143 -11.09 6.05 -2.45
C PHE A 143 -12.52 6.58 -2.48
N PHE A 144 -12.84 7.55 -3.36
CA PHE A 144 -14.18 8.11 -3.42
C PHE A 144 -15.21 7.15 -4.01
N THR A 145 -14.86 6.41 -5.07
CA THR A 145 -15.83 5.53 -5.75
C THR A 145 -16.03 4.20 -5.02
N ASN A 146 -14.97 3.59 -4.51
CA ASN A 146 -15.04 2.31 -3.82
C ASN A 146 -15.25 2.53 -2.33
N TYR A 147 -14.31 3.17 -1.65
CA TYR A 147 -14.33 3.20 -0.20
C TYR A 147 -15.52 3.99 0.35
N ILE A 148 -15.76 5.19 -0.19
CA ILE A 148 -16.92 6.01 0.17
C ILE A 148 -18.19 5.55 -0.58
N GLY A 149 -18.15 5.52 -1.92
CA GLY A 149 -19.32 5.24 -2.75
C GLY A 149 -19.95 3.86 -2.55
N LYS A 150 -19.14 2.81 -2.37
CA LYS A 150 -19.63 1.45 -2.08
C LYS A 150 -19.74 1.14 -0.58
N LYS A 151 -19.54 2.14 0.27
CA LYS A 151 -19.64 2.03 1.74
C LYS A 151 -18.71 0.99 2.36
N GLU A 152 -17.50 0.81 1.82
CA GLU A 152 -16.50 -0.08 2.42
C GLU A 152 -16.06 0.39 3.81
N TYR A 153 -16.27 1.67 4.15
CA TYR A 153 -16.08 2.20 5.50
C TYR A 153 -16.98 1.52 6.56
N LEU A 154 -18.02 0.79 6.16
CA LEU A 154 -18.84 -0.04 7.04
C LEU A 154 -18.34 -1.48 7.16
N LEU A 155 -17.40 -1.91 6.30
CA LEU A 155 -17.03 -3.32 6.13
C LEU A 155 -15.71 -3.70 6.81
N TYR A 156 -14.80 -2.74 7.01
CA TYR A 156 -13.47 -2.99 7.57
C TYR A 156 -13.23 -2.17 8.84
N SER A 157 -12.82 -2.84 9.92
CA SER A 157 -12.47 -2.18 11.19
C SER A 157 -11.13 -1.45 11.07
N PRO A 158 -10.86 -0.45 11.94
CA PRO A 158 -9.56 0.21 12.02
C PRO A 158 -8.38 -0.77 12.14
N GLN A 159 -8.55 -1.85 12.91
CA GLN A 159 -7.56 -2.91 13.12
C GLN A 159 -7.27 -3.66 11.81
N GLN A 160 -8.31 -4.01 11.06
CA GLN A 160 -8.17 -4.68 9.76
C GLN A 160 -7.48 -3.77 8.74
N LEU A 161 -7.84 -2.49 8.71
CA LEU A 161 -7.24 -1.49 7.83
C LEU A 161 -5.78 -1.22 8.16
N MET A 162 -5.39 -1.30 9.43
CA MET A 162 -3.99 -1.15 9.84
C MET A 162 -3.10 -2.21 9.16
N VAL A 163 -3.52 -3.48 9.17
CA VAL A 163 -2.70 -4.59 8.65
C VAL A 163 -2.81 -4.74 7.13
N GLN A 164 -3.92 -4.29 6.54
CA GLN A 164 -4.23 -4.49 5.12
C GLN A 164 -3.07 -4.13 4.17
N PRO A 165 -2.38 -2.97 4.30
CA PRO A 165 -1.28 -2.64 3.40
C PRO A 165 -0.08 -3.59 3.49
N TYR A 166 0.22 -4.11 4.68
CA TYR A 166 1.47 -4.85 4.93
C TYR A 166 1.57 -6.12 4.10
N LYS A 167 0.45 -6.83 3.90
CA LYS A 167 0.43 -8.07 3.10
C LYS A 167 0.98 -7.83 1.69
N ARG A 168 0.49 -6.79 1.01
CA ARG A 168 0.97 -6.43 -0.33
C ARG A 168 2.33 -5.75 -0.27
N VAL A 169 2.48 -4.74 0.58
CA VAL A 169 3.66 -3.86 0.61
C VAL A 169 4.94 -4.63 0.92
N VAL A 170 4.93 -5.55 1.90
CA VAL A 170 6.14 -6.30 2.26
C VAL A 170 6.60 -7.20 1.12
N ILE A 171 5.67 -7.90 0.45
CA ILE A 171 5.99 -8.73 -0.72
C ILE A 171 6.60 -7.87 -1.82
N MET A 172 6.00 -6.69 -2.07
CA MET A 172 6.51 -5.75 -3.07
C MET A 172 7.89 -5.20 -2.73
N HIS A 173 8.16 -4.90 -1.47
CA HIS A 173 9.48 -4.41 -1.04
C HIS A 173 10.55 -5.47 -1.25
N ILE A 174 10.27 -6.72 -0.90
CA ILE A 174 11.19 -7.84 -1.13
C ILE A 174 11.45 -8.00 -2.63
N ALA A 175 10.40 -7.97 -3.47
CA ALA A 175 10.55 -8.09 -4.91
C ALA A 175 11.38 -6.94 -5.51
N VAL A 176 11.16 -5.70 -5.06
CA VAL A 176 11.90 -4.52 -5.51
C VAL A 176 13.36 -4.57 -5.07
N LEU A 177 13.65 -4.98 -3.83
CA LEU A 177 15.02 -5.13 -3.34
C LEU A 177 15.76 -6.23 -4.10
N LEU A 178 15.18 -7.42 -4.24
CA LEU A 178 15.81 -8.53 -4.97
C LEU A 178 15.99 -8.21 -6.45
N GLY A 179 14.97 -7.64 -7.08
CA GLY A 179 15.05 -7.24 -8.48
C GLY A 179 16.05 -6.09 -8.71
N GLY A 180 16.17 -5.17 -7.76
CA GLY A 180 17.17 -4.09 -7.80
C GLY A 180 18.59 -4.64 -7.71
N ILE A 181 18.85 -5.57 -6.77
CA ILE A 181 20.14 -6.26 -6.64
C ILE A 181 20.47 -7.00 -7.94
N PHE A 182 19.49 -7.71 -8.50
CA PHE A 182 19.63 -8.38 -9.78
C PHE A 182 19.94 -7.39 -10.92
N ALA A 183 19.28 -6.24 -10.95
CA ALA A 183 19.51 -5.23 -11.96
C ALA A 183 20.92 -4.63 -11.88
N VAL A 184 21.43 -4.39 -10.67
CA VAL A 184 22.80 -3.97 -10.43
C VAL A 184 23.80 -5.04 -10.88
N ALA A 185 23.54 -6.31 -10.56
CA ALA A 185 24.42 -7.43 -10.98
C ALA A 185 24.54 -7.55 -12.51
N LEU A 186 23.51 -7.13 -13.25
CA LEU A 186 23.50 -7.06 -14.72
C LEU A 186 24.05 -5.74 -15.28
N GLY A 187 24.64 -4.89 -14.44
CA GLY A 187 25.24 -3.61 -14.84
C GLY A 187 24.22 -2.51 -15.14
N THR A 188 23.04 -2.54 -14.52
CA THR A 188 21.97 -1.53 -14.70
C THR A 188 21.54 -1.30 -16.14
N SER A 189 21.62 -2.35 -16.98
CA SER A 189 21.12 -2.29 -18.35
C SER A 189 19.62 -2.01 -18.39
N ILE A 190 19.15 -1.34 -19.44
CA ILE A 190 17.71 -1.13 -19.71
C ILE A 190 16.92 -2.44 -19.64
N TYR A 191 17.49 -3.56 -20.10
CA TYR A 191 16.86 -4.88 -20.02
C TYR A 191 16.65 -5.35 -18.58
N ALA A 192 17.60 -5.04 -17.70
CA ALA A 192 17.51 -5.41 -16.29
C ALA A 192 16.42 -4.61 -15.57
N LEU A 193 16.27 -3.33 -15.89
CA LEU A 193 15.17 -2.49 -15.40
C LEU A 193 13.81 -2.98 -15.90
N ILE A 194 13.72 -3.37 -17.17
CA ILE A 194 12.50 -3.97 -17.74
C ILE A 194 12.13 -5.25 -17.00
N ILE A 195 13.10 -6.15 -16.74
CA ILE A 195 12.87 -7.39 -15.99
C ILE A 195 12.41 -7.08 -14.56
N LEU A 196 13.04 -6.11 -13.88
CA LEU A 196 12.62 -5.66 -12.55
C LEU A 196 11.16 -5.18 -12.57
N ILE A 197 10.78 -4.33 -13.52
CA ILE A 197 9.43 -3.75 -13.60
C ILE A 197 8.40 -4.83 -13.96
N ILE A 198 8.71 -5.72 -14.91
CA ILE A 198 7.82 -6.85 -15.25
C ILE A 198 7.66 -7.78 -14.06
N GLY A 199 8.76 -8.14 -13.38
CA GLY A 199 8.72 -8.96 -12.17
C GLY A 199 7.86 -8.33 -11.09
N LYS A 200 8.01 -7.01 -10.88
CA LYS A 200 7.19 -6.21 -9.97
C LYS A 200 5.70 -6.30 -10.35
N ILE A 201 5.35 -6.11 -11.62
CA ILE A 201 3.96 -6.24 -12.11
C ILE A 201 3.39 -7.63 -11.82
N VAL A 202 4.15 -8.69 -12.09
CA VAL A 202 3.73 -10.07 -11.86
C VAL A 202 3.44 -10.33 -10.38
N VAL A 203 4.34 -9.88 -9.50
CA VAL A 203 4.17 -10.02 -8.05
C VAL A 203 2.93 -9.25 -7.58
N ASP A 204 2.76 -8.01 -8.05
CA ASP A 204 1.58 -7.19 -7.74
C ASP A 204 0.27 -7.87 -8.15
N LEU A 205 0.23 -8.43 -9.37
CA LEU A 205 -0.95 -9.14 -9.88
C LEU A 205 -1.25 -10.40 -9.08
N PHE A 206 -0.20 -11.13 -8.68
CA PHE A 206 -0.34 -12.34 -7.85
C PHE A 206 -0.87 -12.01 -6.46
N SER A 207 -0.29 -10.99 -5.80
CA SER A 207 -0.77 -10.51 -4.49
C SER A 207 -2.21 -10.03 -4.57
N HIS A 208 -2.58 -9.26 -5.60
CA HIS A 208 -3.95 -8.84 -5.82
C HIS A 208 -4.90 -10.04 -6.03
N ALA A 209 -4.49 -11.05 -6.79
CA ALA A 209 -5.32 -12.24 -7.02
C ALA A 209 -5.54 -13.07 -5.74
N GLN A 210 -4.54 -13.16 -4.84
CA GLN A 210 -4.68 -13.85 -3.55
C GLN A 210 -5.61 -13.12 -2.59
N GLU A 211 -5.51 -11.79 -2.50
CA GLU A 211 -6.39 -10.98 -1.64
C GLU A 211 -7.89 -11.19 -1.92
N HIS A 212 -8.25 -11.54 -3.16
CA HIS A 212 -9.64 -11.80 -3.56
C HIS A 212 -10.09 -13.27 -3.44
N LYS A 213 -9.16 -14.23 -3.37
CA LYS A 213 -9.52 -15.64 -3.08
C LYS A 213 -10.00 -15.78 -1.64
N ASP A 214 -9.33 -15.09 -0.71
CA ASP A 214 -9.69 -15.08 0.72
C ASP A 214 -11.04 -14.38 0.98
N ALA A 215 -11.40 -13.39 0.16
CA ALA A 215 -12.70 -12.69 0.27
C ALA A 215 -13.90 -13.49 -0.29
N THR A 216 -13.65 -14.65 -0.93
CA THR A 216 -14.68 -15.50 -1.53
C THR A 216 -14.90 -16.79 -0.74
N GLN A 217 -14.10 -17.07 0.30
CA GLN A 217 -14.46 -18.09 1.29
C GLN A 217 -15.44 -17.49 2.29
N PRO A 218 -16.70 -17.95 2.34
CA PRO A 218 -17.56 -17.65 3.48
C PRO A 218 -16.89 -18.20 4.72
N LEU A 219 -17.04 -17.50 5.84
CA LEU A 219 -16.79 -18.00 7.19
C LEU A 219 -17.42 -19.39 7.36
N LEU A 220 -16.64 -20.42 7.12
CA LEU A 220 -16.90 -21.81 7.47
C LEU A 220 -15.63 -22.32 8.14
N THR A 221 -15.36 -21.78 9.32
CA THR A 221 -14.72 -22.47 10.45
C THR A 221 -15.01 -21.71 11.73
#